data_AF-A0A3C0CGK3-F1
#
_entry.id   AF-A0A3C0CGK3-F1
#
_cell.length_a   1.000
_cell.length_b   1.000
_cell.length_c   1.000
_cell.angle_alpha   90.00
_cell.angle_beta   90.00
_cell.angle_gamma   90.00
#
_symmetry.space_group_name_H-M   'P 1'
#
loop_
_entity.id
_entity.type
_entity.pdbx_description
1 polymer ?
#
loop_
_entity_poly.entity_id
_entity_poly.type
_entity_poly.pdbx_seq_one_letter_code
_entity_poly.pdbx_strand_id
1 'polypeptide(L)'
;MFFILIGAVCSAVGALLVFSEYGGLPLYSKKVYDLPWYILIVGVLVLFYGIYQRTANRRLGEEVSFSGGSAKSFFLKYALIFALLVLVIVVICIEPAFLKLDVMFDILAQSSIKLIIALGICFTLLIAGTDLSAGRMVGLAAVISASMLQKPTYASRFFPNLPQVPVILPILLAVLACMCFGTLNGFLVAKFGMHPFIATLATQVIIYGACSLYFDMPPNNSQPIGGVRQDFQDLAQFKLF
;
A
#
# COMPACT_ATOMS: atom_id res chain seq x y z
N MET A 1 1.74 -27.01 -20.67
CA MET A 1 2.25 -26.61 -22.01
C MET A 1 1.69 -25.25 -22.43
N PHE A 2 0.38 -25.01 -22.29
CA PHE A 2 -0.28 -23.74 -22.56
C PHE A 2 0.40 -22.50 -21.93
N PHE A 3 0.65 -22.52 -20.61
CA PHE A 3 1.31 -21.40 -19.91
C PHE A 3 2.74 -21.13 -20.40
N ILE A 4 3.49 -22.17 -20.77
CA ILE A 4 4.85 -21.99 -21.33
C ILE A 4 4.78 -21.27 -22.67
N LEU A 5 3.82 -21.64 -23.52
CA LEU A 5 3.68 -21.09 -24.86
C LEU A 5 3.22 -19.62 -24.82
N ILE A 6 2.21 -19.30 -23.98
CA ILE A 6 1.78 -17.92 -23.75
C ILE A 6 2.90 -17.08 -23.14
N GLY A 7 3.56 -17.60 -22.10
CA GLY A 7 4.67 -16.90 -21.45
C GLY A 7 5.81 -16.60 -22.42
N ALA A 8 6.17 -17.55 -23.29
CA ALA A 8 7.22 -17.37 -24.30
C ALA A 8 6.84 -16.30 -25.34
N VAL A 9 5.61 -16.32 -25.84
CA VAL A 9 5.12 -15.32 -26.81
C VAL A 9 5.08 -13.94 -26.18
N CYS A 10 4.50 -13.79 -24.98
CA CYS A 10 4.45 -12.50 -24.28
C CYS A 10 5.85 -11.97 -23.95
N SER A 11 6.77 -12.84 -23.51
CA SER A 11 8.16 -12.43 -23.22
C SER A 11 8.88 -11.96 -24.48
N ALA A 12 8.72 -12.68 -25.60
CA ALA A 12 9.34 -12.33 -26.87
C ALA A 12 8.78 -11.01 -27.42
N VAL A 13 7.46 -10.81 -27.36
CA VAL A 13 6.80 -9.56 -27.77
C VAL A 13 7.25 -8.40 -26.88
N GLY A 14 7.28 -8.59 -25.56
CA GLY A 14 7.76 -7.58 -24.62
C GLY A 14 9.22 -7.20 -24.89
N ALA A 15 10.10 -8.18 -25.07
CA ALA A 15 11.52 -7.95 -25.36
C ALA A 15 11.74 -7.22 -26.68
N LEU A 16 10.96 -7.55 -27.72
CA LEU A 16 11.01 -6.88 -29.01
C LEU A 16 10.57 -5.42 -28.90
N LEU A 17 9.50 -5.13 -28.16
CA LEU A 17 9.01 -3.77 -27.94
C LEU A 17 9.99 -2.94 -27.10
N VAL A 18 10.60 -3.51 -26.06
CA VAL A 18 11.67 -2.87 -25.28
C VAL A 18 12.90 -2.59 -26.16
N PHE A 19 13.32 -3.57 -26.97
CA PHE A 19 14.44 -3.38 -27.89
C PHE A 19 14.13 -2.32 -28.96
N SER A 20 12.88 -2.23 -29.42
CA SER A 20 12.43 -1.17 -30.33
C SER A 20 12.47 0.22 -29.70
N GLU A 21 12.21 0.32 -28.40
CA GLU A 21 12.25 1.57 -27.63
C GLU A 21 13.68 2.13 -27.52
N TYR A 22 14.67 1.28 -27.21
CA TYR A 22 16.08 1.68 -27.09
C TYR A 22 16.86 1.66 -28.42
N GLY A 23 16.44 0.83 -29.38
CA GLY A 23 17.13 0.61 -30.66
C GLY A 23 16.64 1.47 -31.83
N GLY A 24 15.65 2.35 -31.61
CA GLY A 24 15.19 3.30 -32.63
C GLY A 24 14.36 2.70 -33.77
N LEU A 25 13.83 1.48 -33.62
CA LEU A 25 12.91 0.89 -34.59
C LEU A 25 11.53 1.59 -34.52
N PRO A 26 10.84 1.80 -35.66
CA PRO A 26 9.57 2.53 -35.73
C PRO A 26 8.35 1.76 -35.18
N LEU A 27 8.56 0.65 -34.45
CA LEU A 27 7.49 -0.20 -33.91
C LEU A 27 6.91 0.33 -32.59
N TYR A 28 7.60 1.26 -31.90
CA TYR A 28 7.16 1.79 -30.61
C TYR A 28 6.68 3.24 -30.71
N SER A 29 5.49 3.53 -30.18
CA SER A 29 4.98 4.88 -29.98
C SER A 29 5.18 5.28 -28.52
N LYS A 30 5.91 6.38 -28.27
CA LYS A 30 6.09 6.97 -26.92
C LYS A 30 4.78 7.31 -26.18
N LYS A 31 3.62 7.18 -26.83
CA LYS A 31 2.30 7.38 -26.25
C LYS A 31 1.89 6.30 -25.25
N VAL A 32 2.59 5.15 -25.21
CA VAL A 32 2.17 3.98 -24.39
C VAL A 32 3.08 3.75 -23.17
N TYR A 33 3.93 4.73 -22.83
CA TYR A 33 4.81 4.71 -21.64
C TYR A 33 5.50 3.34 -21.44
N ASP A 34 5.51 2.81 -20.21
CA ASP A 34 6.31 1.63 -19.88
C ASP A 34 5.58 0.31 -20.16
N LEU A 35 4.49 0.31 -20.96
CA LEU A 35 3.75 -0.89 -21.34
C LEU A 35 4.62 -2.06 -21.83
N PRO A 36 5.69 -1.86 -22.64
CA PRO A 36 6.59 -2.93 -23.05
C PRO A 36 7.19 -3.70 -21.87
N TRP A 37 7.55 -3.00 -20.78
CA TRP A 37 8.08 -3.60 -19.57
C TRP A 37 7.03 -4.45 -18.85
N TYR A 38 5.78 -4.00 -18.77
CA TYR A 38 4.69 -4.82 -18.19
C TYR A 38 4.47 -6.12 -18.97
N ILE A 39 4.44 -6.05 -20.30
CA ILE A 39 4.25 -7.23 -21.16
C ILE A 39 5.41 -8.22 -20.96
N LEU A 40 6.64 -7.72 -20.88
CA LEU A 40 7.83 -8.52 -20.63
C LEU A 40 7.78 -9.19 -19.25
N ILE A 41 7.52 -8.43 -18.18
CA ILE A 41 7.45 -8.95 -16.80
C ILE A 41 6.37 -10.02 -16.68
N VAL A 42 5.16 -9.75 -17.19
CA VAL A 42 4.06 -10.72 -17.17
C VAL A 42 4.42 -11.97 -17.98
N GLY A 43 5.02 -11.80 -19.16
CA GLY A 43 5.48 -12.90 -19.99
C GLY A 43 6.47 -13.81 -19.25
N VAL A 44 7.48 -13.22 -18.61
CA VAL A 44 8.52 -13.96 -17.87
C VAL A 44 7.93 -14.70 -16.67
N LEU A 45 7.03 -14.07 -15.92
CA LEU A 45 6.34 -14.70 -14.78
C LEU A 45 5.49 -15.90 -15.22
N VAL A 46 4.72 -15.75 -16.29
CA VAL A 46 3.88 -16.83 -16.84
C VAL A 46 4.72 -17.96 -17.39
N LEU A 47 5.86 -17.65 -18.04
CA LEU A 47 6.82 -18.63 -18.51
C LEU A 47 7.45 -19.40 -17.35
N PHE A 48 7.90 -18.70 -16.31
CA PHE A 48 8.46 -19.32 -15.10
C PHE A 48 7.45 -20.23 -14.41
N TYR A 49 6.21 -19.76 -14.24
CA TYR A 49 5.11 -20.57 -13.71
C TYR A 49 4.85 -21.83 -14.56
N GLY A 50 4.84 -21.69 -15.89
CA GLY A 50 4.65 -22.82 -16.80
C GLY A 50 5.78 -23.85 -16.73
N ILE A 51 7.03 -23.40 -16.57
CA ILE A 51 8.20 -24.28 -16.38
C ILE A 51 8.11 -24.98 -15.02
N TYR A 52 7.85 -24.24 -13.94
CA TYR A 52 7.68 -24.80 -12.60
C TYR A 52 6.58 -25.86 -12.57
N GLN A 53 5.42 -25.58 -13.18
CA GLN A 53 4.31 -26.52 -13.29
C GLN A 53 4.70 -27.82 -14.03
N ARG A 54 5.50 -27.70 -15.10
CA ARG A 54 5.99 -28.85 -15.88
C ARG A 54 6.98 -29.69 -15.08
N THR A 55 7.92 -29.05 -14.39
CA THR A 55 8.96 -29.74 -13.60
C THR A 55 8.40 -30.39 -12.34
N ALA A 56 7.44 -29.74 -11.67
CA ALA A 56 6.83 -30.27 -10.45
C ALA A 56 5.90 -31.48 -10.70
N ASN A 57 5.61 -31.82 -11.96
CA ASN A 57 4.63 -32.84 -12.39
C ASN A 57 3.27 -32.76 -11.66
N ARG A 58 2.98 -31.60 -11.06
CA ARG A 58 1.73 -31.29 -10.36
C ARG A 58 0.77 -30.75 -11.40
N ARG A 59 -0.06 -31.65 -11.95
CA ARG A 59 -1.32 -31.24 -12.59
C ARG A 59 -2.25 -30.74 -11.49
N LEU A 60 -2.05 -29.49 -11.06
CA LEU A 60 -3.00 -28.81 -10.18
C LEU A 60 -4.29 -28.56 -10.97
N GLY A 61 -5.31 -29.36 -10.69
CA GLY A 61 -6.70 -29.06 -11.04
C GLY A 61 -7.32 -29.91 -12.15
N GLU A 62 -8.59 -30.23 -11.91
CA GLU A 62 -9.56 -30.99 -12.70
C GLU A 62 -9.51 -30.66 -14.22
N GLU A 63 -9.84 -31.65 -15.06
CA GLU A 63 -9.99 -31.44 -16.49
C GLU A 63 -11.01 -30.32 -16.74
N VAL A 64 -10.54 -29.21 -17.34
CA VAL A 64 -11.35 -28.02 -17.61
C VAL A 64 -12.34 -28.36 -18.71
N SER A 65 -13.54 -28.83 -18.33
CA SER A 65 -14.66 -28.97 -19.25
C SER A 65 -15.28 -27.59 -19.52
N PHE A 66 -15.17 -27.12 -20.76
CA PHE A 66 -15.78 -25.87 -21.19
C PHE A 66 -17.29 -26.07 -21.38
N SER A 67 -18.06 -25.90 -20.31
CA SER A 67 -19.52 -25.83 -20.34
C SER A 67 -19.99 -24.41 -20.01
N GLY A 68 -21.08 -23.94 -20.63
CA GLY A 68 -21.64 -22.60 -20.37
C GLY A 68 -21.99 -22.35 -18.90
N GLY A 69 -22.38 -23.40 -18.16
CA GLY A 69 -22.58 -23.34 -16.70
C GLY A 69 -21.28 -23.15 -15.92
N SER A 70 -20.18 -23.78 -16.38
CA SER A 70 -18.83 -23.68 -15.81
C SER A 70 -18.21 -22.29 -16.07
N ALA A 71 -18.50 -21.69 -17.22
CA ALA A 71 -18.09 -20.32 -17.52
C ALA A 71 -18.76 -19.32 -16.57
N LYS A 72 -20.08 -19.45 -16.34
CA LYS A 72 -20.83 -18.55 -15.45
C LYS A 72 -20.32 -18.65 -14.00
N SER A 73 -20.06 -19.85 -13.50
CA SER A 73 -19.52 -20.04 -12.15
C SER A 73 -18.09 -19.50 -12.01
N PHE A 74 -17.27 -19.60 -13.05
CA PHE A 74 -15.93 -18.99 -13.09
C PHE A 74 -15.98 -17.46 -12.99
N PHE A 75 -16.82 -16.80 -13.79
CA PHE A 75 -16.98 -15.34 -13.72
C PHE A 75 -17.49 -14.87 -12.36
N LEU A 76 -18.46 -15.58 -11.78
CA LEU A 76 -18.98 -15.24 -10.44
C LEU A 76 -17.92 -15.43 -9.34
N LYS A 77 -17.12 -16.50 -9.42
CA LYS A 77 -16.04 -16.78 -8.46
C LYS A 77 -14.96 -15.69 -8.47
N TYR A 78 -14.65 -15.13 -9.64
CA TYR A 78 -13.60 -14.12 -9.81
C TYR A 78 -14.14 -12.73 -10.15
N ALA A 79 -15.42 -12.47 -9.87
CA ALA A 79 -16.11 -11.24 -10.25
C ALA A 79 -15.38 -9.97 -9.79
N LEU A 80 -14.85 -9.99 -8.57
CA LEU A 80 -14.05 -8.87 -8.02
C LEU A 80 -12.75 -8.63 -8.79
N ILE A 81 -12.05 -9.69 -9.20
CA ILE A 81 -10.80 -9.58 -9.99
C ILE A 81 -11.13 -9.02 -11.37
N PHE A 82 -12.19 -9.50 -12.01
CA PHE A 82 -12.64 -8.97 -13.29
C PHE A 82 -13.07 -7.50 -13.18
N ALA A 83 -13.82 -7.13 -12.13
CA ALA A 83 -14.19 -5.74 -11.89
C ALA A 83 -12.96 -4.83 -11.71
N LEU A 84 -11.94 -5.29 -10.97
CA LEU A 84 -10.68 -4.58 -10.82
C LEU A 84 -9.95 -4.43 -12.16
N LEU A 85 -9.85 -5.50 -12.96
CA LEU A 85 -9.19 -5.44 -14.28
C LEU A 85 -9.89 -4.46 -15.22
N VAL A 86 -11.22 -4.48 -15.28
CA VAL A 86 -12.00 -3.53 -16.08
C VAL A 86 -11.74 -2.10 -15.63
N LEU A 87 -11.74 -1.86 -14.32
CA LEU A 87 -11.44 -0.54 -13.76
C LEU A 87 -10.04 -0.06 -14.17
N VAL A 88 -9.03 -0.91 -14.06
CA VAL A 88 -7.65 -0.59 -14.47
C VAL A 88 -7.59 -0.25 -15.95
N ILE A 89 -8.25 -1.02 -16.83
CA ILE A 89 -8.29 -0.74 -18.28
C ILE A 89 -8.95 0.62 -18.54
N VAL A 90 -10.07 0.92 -17.88
CA VAL A 90 -10.75 2.22 -18.02
C VAL A 90 -9.84 3.37 -17.59
N VAL A 91 -9.13 3.24 -16.47
CA VAL A 91 -8.17 4.25 -15.99
C VAL A 91 -7.04 4.44 -17.00
N ILE A 92 -6.47 3.37 -17.55
CA ILE A 92 -5.41 3.44 -18.58
C ILE A 92 -5.92 4.15 -19.84
N CYS A 93 -7.16 3.92 -20.24
CA CYS A 93 -7.75 4.59 -21.40
C CYS A 93 -7.95 6.10 -21.17
N ILE A 94 -8.28 6.52 -19.93
CA ILE A 94 -8.47 7.93 -19.57
C ILE A 94 -7.12 8.63 -19.35
N GLU A 95 -6.22 8.00 -18.60
CA GLU A 95 -4.91 8.54 -18.22
C GLU A 95 -3.80 7.51 -18.55
N PRO A 96 -3.23 7.55 -19.76
CA PRO A 96 -2.20 6.60 -20.16
C PRO A 96 -0.92 6.69 -19.31
N ALA A 97 -0.67 7.81 -18.61
CA ALA A 97 0.46 7.94 -17.69
C ALA A 97 0.38 7.00 -16.48
N PHE A 98 -0.78 6.37 -16.24
CA PHE A 98 -0.94 5.32 -15.23
C PHE A 98 -0.05 4.09 -15.50
N LEU A 99 0.36 3.88 -16.76
CA LEU A 99 1.30 2.83 -17.16
C LEU A 99 2.77 3.17 -16.90
N LYS A 100 3.08 4.23 -16.15
CA LYS A 100 4.46 4.48 -15.73
C LYS A 100 4.83 3.59 -14.55
N LEU A 101 6.03 3.02 -14.57
CA LEU A 101 6.56 2.23 -13.47
C LEU A 101 6.62 3.03 -12.16
N ASP A 102 6.92 4.34 -12.24
CA ASP A 102 6.90 5.22 -11.07
C ASP A 102 5.53 5.25 -10.37
N VAL A 103 4.44 5.35 -11.15
CA VAL A 103 3.07 5.34 -10.61
C VAL A 103 2.77 3.99 -9.95
N MET A 104 3.25 2.89 -10.54
CA MET A 104 3.12 1.57 -9.91
C MET A 104 3.88 1.51 -8.59
N PHE A 105 5.14 1.98 -8.53
CA PHE A 105 5.91 2.01 -7.29
C PHE A 105 5.30 2.93 -6.24
N ASP A 106 4.71 4.06 -6.62
CA ASP A 106 3.99 4.94 -5.72
C ASP A 106 2.75 4.24 -5.12
N ILE A 107 1.99 3.49 -5.93
CA ILE A 107 0.84 2.69 -5.45
C ILE A 107 1.31 1.59 -4.49
N LEU A 108 2.41 0.90 -4.80
CA LEU A 108 2.99 -0.13 -3.93
C LEU A 108 3.49 0.49 -2.62
N ALA A 109 4.17 1.63 -2.68
CA ALA A 109 4.66 2.35 -1.51
C ALA A 109 3.50 2.79 -0.61
N GLN A 110 2.43 3.34 -1.18
CA GLN A 110 1.23 3.71 -0.41
C GLN A 110 0.52 2.48 0.20
N SER A 111 0.53 1.35 -0.51
CA SER A 111 -0.07 0.09 -0.03
C SER A 111 0.77 -0.59 1.04
N SER A 112 2.10 -0.41 1.01
CA SER A 112 3.04 -1.00 1.97
C SER A 112 2.73 -0.61 3.41
N ILE A 113 2.32 0.65 3.64
CA ILE A 113 1.94 1.16 4.96
C ILE A 113 0.76 0.36 5.51
N LYS A 114 -0.26 0.07 4.68
CA LYS A 114 -1.42 -0.73 5.07
C LYS A 114 -1.02 -2.17 5.39
N LEU A 115 -0.06 -2.74 4.65
CA LEU A 115 0.45 -4.08 4.92
C LEU A 115 1.18 -4.15 6.27
N ILE A 116 2.03 -3.17 6.60
CA ILE A 116 2.73 -3.10 7.89
C ILE A 116 1.72 -3.03 9.03
N ILE A 117 0.68 -2.20 8.89
CA ILE A 117 -0.41 -2.12 9.88
C ILE A 117 -1.13 -3.46 10.01
N ALA A 118 -1.48 -4.11 8.88
CA ALA A 118 -2.15 -5.39 8.88
C ALA A 118 -1.34 -6.49 9.59
N LEU A 119 -0.01 -6.48 9.44
CA LEU A 119 0.88 -7.38 10.18
C LEU A 119 0.77 -7.18 11.69
N GLY A 120 0.66 -5.94 12.16
CA GLY A 120 0.41 -5.63 13.58
C GLY A 120 -0.96 -6.12 14.06
N ILE A 121 -2.02 -5.88 13.29
CA ILE A 121 -3.38 -6.32 13.61
C ILE A 121 -3.48 -7.85 13.65
N CYS A 122 -2.64 -8.57 12.88
CA CYS A 122 -2.61 -10.03 12.87
C CYS A 122 -2.48 -10.65 14.28
N PHE A 123 -1.68 -10.06 15.16
CA PHE A 123 -1.54 -10.54 16.55
C PHE A 123 -2.87 -10.46 17.33
N THR A 124 -3.67 -9.43 17.09
CA THR A 124 -5.00 -9.30 17.71
C THR A 124 -6.01 -10.29 17.12
N LEU A 125 -5.88 -10.63 15.84
CA LEU A 125 -6.71 -11.64 15.18
C LEU A 125 -6.39 -13.06 15.68
N LEU A 126 -5.13 -13.35 15.99
CA LEU A 126 -4.71 -14.67 16.51
C LEU A 126 -5.37 -15.01 17.85
N ILE A 127 -5.66 -14.01 18.69
CA ILE A 127 -6.39 -14.16 19.95
C ILE A 127 -7.91 -14.05 19.77
N ALA A 128 -8.41 -14.22 18.54
CA ALA A 128 -9.82 -14.02 18.15
C ALA A 128 -10.38 -12.63 18.50
N GLY A 129 -9.50 -11.64 18.63
CA GLY A 129 -9.85 -10.23 18.78
C GLY A 129 -9.91 -9.50 17.44
N THR A 130 -10.22 -8.22 17.48
CA THR A 130 -10.17 -7.32 16.32
C THR A 130 -9.65 -5.96 16.77
N ASP A 131 -8.95 -5.26 15.88
CA ASP A 131 -8.43 -3.92 16.14
C ASP A 131 -8.79 -2.96 15.00
N LEU A 132 -9.77 -2.08 15.27
CA LEU A 132 -10.18 -1.01 14.37
C LEU A 132 -9.39 0.30 14.63
N SER A 133 -8.68 0.40 15.75
CA SER A 133 -8.03 1.63 16.20
C SER A 133 -6.69 1.90 15.50
N ALA A 134 -6.04 0.86 14.98
CA ALA A 134 -4.71 0.94 14.36
C ALA A 134 -4.58 2.03 13.29
N GLY A 135 -5.60 2.21 12.45
CA GLY A 135 -5.59 3.27 11.43
C GLY A 135 -5.52 4.69 12.02
N ARG A 136 -6.23 4.95 13.14
CA ARG A 136 -6.15 6.24 13.84
C ARG A 136 -4.88 6.38 14.66
N MET A 137 -4.33 5.28 15.19
CA MET A 137 -3.01 5.29 15.85
C MET A 137 -1.90 5.71 14.89
N VAL A 138 -1.89 5.22 13.64
CA VAL A 138 -0.94 5.71 12.62
C VAL A 138 -1.13 7.19 12.34
N GLY A 139 -2.37 7.67 12.28
CA GLY A 139 -2.67 9.10 12.16
C GLY A 139 -2.12 9.92 13.35
N LEU A 140 -2.29 9.44 14.58
CA LEU A 140 -1.73 10.06 15.78
C LEU A 140 -0.21 10.12 15.73
N ALA A 141 0.45 9.02 15.36
CA ALA A 141 1.90 8.96 15.21
C ALA A 141 2.41 9.97 14.15
N ALA A 142 1.68 10.11 13.04
CA ALA A 142 1.98 11.09 12.00
C ALA A 142 1.82 12.52 12.52
N VAL A 143 0.76 12.84 13.26
CA VAL A 143 0.52 14.16 13.83
C VAL A 143 1.61 14.55 14.84
N ILE A 144 1.97 13.64 15.75
CA ILE A 144 3.04 13.87 16.74
C ILE A 144 4.38 14.11 16.04
N SER A 145 4.77 13.20 15.13
CA SER A 145 6.07 13.27 14.47
C SER A 145 6.17 14.50 13.55
N ALA A 146 5.15 14.74 12.71
CA ALA A 146 5.15 15.83 11.75
C ALA A 146 5.10 17.20 12.42
N SER A 147 4.33 17.38 13.51
CA SER A 147 4.26 18.66 14.23
C SER A 147 5.60 19.05 14.87
N MET A 148 6.40 18.08 15.33
CA MET A 148 7.69 18.32 15.97
C MET A 148 8.87 18.42 14.97
N LEU A 149 8.75 17.82 13.78
CA LEU A 149 9.82 17.73 12.78
C LEU A 149 9.65 18.67 11.58
N GLN A 150 8.96 19.79 11.75
CA GLN A 150 8.85 20.81 10.70
C GLN A 150 10.18 21.56 10.49
N LYS A 151 10.43 22.00 9.25
CA LYS A 151 11.60 22.78 8.86
C LYS A 151 11.63 24.10 9.64
N PRO A 152 12.81 24.58 10.07
CA PRO A 152 12.92 25.83 10.81
C PRO A 152 12.34 27.04 10.08
N THR A 153 12.42 27.04 8.74
CA THR A 153 11.96 28.10 7.84
C THR A 153 10.48 28.00 7.45
N TYR A 154 9.75 26.99 7.93
CA TYR A 154 8.34 26.83 7.59
C TYR A 154 7.50 27.93 8.25
N ALA A 155 6.59 28.56 7.50
CA ALA A 155 5.81 29.70 8.00
C ALA A 155 4.78 29.29 9.07
N SER A 156 4.07 28.19 8.84
CA SER A 156 3.04 27.66 9.74
C SER A 156 3.58 26.54 10.63
N ARG A 157 4.62 26.84 11.43
CA ARG A 157 5.14 25.86 12.39
C ARG A 157 4.19 25.66 13.55
N PHE A 158 3.90 24.40 13.84
CA PHE A 158 3.12 23.94 14.98
C PHE A 158 3.80 24.31 16.30
N PHE A 159 5.12 24.16 16.37
CA PHE A 159 5.93 24.63 17.50
C PHE A 159 6.98 25.67 17.05
N PRO A 160 6.64 26.98 17.07
CA PRO A 160 7.55 28.03 16.61
C PRO A 160 8.85 28.11 17.40
N ASN A 161 8.76 27.92 18.72
CA ASN A 161 9.88 28.06 19.66
C ASN A 161 10.67 26.77 19.89
N LEU A 162 10.30 25.67 19.24
CA LEU A 162 10.97 24.38 19.45
C LEU A 162 12.32 24.38 18.69
N PRO A 163 13.44 24.13 19.38
CA PRO A 163 14.73 23.96 18.72
C PRO A 163 14.73 22.67 17.87
N GLN A 164 15.71 22.54 17.00
CA GLN A 164 15.83 21.38 16.13
C GLN A 164 16.13 20.13 16.97
N VAL A 165 15.11 19.29 17.18
CA VAL A 165 15.25 18.04 17.92
C VAL A 165 15.78 16.92 17.01
N PRO A 166 16.51 15.93 17.57
CA PRO A 166 16.88 14.72 16.84
C PRO A 166 15.62 13.97 16.36
N VAL A 167 15.69 13.41 15.14
CA VAL A 167 14.55 12.70 14.51
C VAL A 167 14.02 11.55 15.36
N ILE A 168 14.90 10.89 16.11
CA ILE A 168 14.56 9.75 16.97
C ILE A 168 13.58 10.15 18.09
N LEU A 169 13.66 11.38 18.61
CA LEU A 169 12.87 11.79 19.76
C LEU A 169 11.35 11.82 19.44
N PRO A 170 10.87 12.52 18.38
CA PRO A 170 9.45 12.47 18.02
C PRO A 170 8.95 11.09 17.64
N ILE A 171 9.79 10.25 17.04
CA ILE A 171 9.44 8.84 16.73
C ILE A 171 9.19 8.06 18.02
N LEU A 172 10.07 8.17 19.02
CA LEU A 172 9.89 7.51 20.30
C LEU A 172 8.63 8.01 21.02
N LEU A 173 8.35 9.31 20.99
CA LEU A 173 7.13 9.88 21.58
C LEU A 173 5.87 9.36 20.87
N ALA A 174 5.88 9.26 19.55
CA ALA A 174 4.80 8.69 18.76
C ALA A 174 4.58 7.20 19.11
N VAL A 175 5.65 6.41 19.22
CA VAL A 175 5.58 5.01 19.62
C VAL A 175 5.02 4.86 21.03
N LEU A 176 5.48 5.66 21.99
CA LEU A 176 4.97 5.64 23.36
C LEU A 176 3.49 6.01 23.41
N ALA A 177 3.06 7.04 22.68
CA ALA A 177 1.66 7.43 22.61
C ALA A 177 0.77 6.31 22.04
N CYS A 178 1.18 5.69 20.93
CA CYS A 178 0.46 4.56 20.36
C CYS A 178 0.44 3.35 21.30
N MET A 179 1.55 3.09 22.00
CA MET A 179 1.64 2.02 22.99
C MET A 179 0.65 2.23 24.13
N CYS A 180 0.51 3.45 24.65
CA CYS A 180 -0.47 3.77 25.69
C CYS A 180 -1.91 3.41 25.26
N PHE A 181 -2.31 3.78 24.04
CA PHE A 181 -3.65 3.43 23.53
C PHE A 181 -3.79 1.94 23.21
N GLY A 182 -2.73 1.27 22.75
CA GLY A 182 -2.72 -0.17 22.56
C GLY A 182 -2.87 -0.94 23.88
N THR A 183 -2.16 -0.51 24.92
CA THR A 183 -2.30 -1.04 26.27
C THR A 183 -3.68 -0.77 26.84
N LEU A 184 -4.26 0.42 26.59
CA LEU A 184 -5.64 0.73 26.98
C LEU A 184 -6.62 -0.26 26.34
N ASN A 185 -6.51 -0.52 25.04
CA ASN A 185 -7.36 -1.52 24.35
C ASN A 185 -7.22 -2.91 24.99
N GLY A 186 -5.99 -3.36 25.19
CA GLY A 186 -5.72 -4.66 25.82
C GLY A 186 -6.26 -4.74 27.24
N PHE A 187 -6.10 -3.67 28.02
CA PHE A 187 -6.61 -3.57 29.39
C PHE A 187 -8.14 -3.60 29.44
N LEU A 188 -8.81 -2.87 28.56
CA LEU A 188 -10.28 -2.84 28.49
C LEU A 188 -10.85 -4.23 28.18
N VAL A 189 -10.24 -4.94 27.25
CA VAL A 189 -10.64 -6.31 26.89
C VAL A 189 -10.32 -7.28 28.03
N ALA A 190 -9.09 -7.28 28.55
CA ALA A 190 -8.64 -8.27 29.53
C ALA A 190 -9.27 -8.10 30.92
N LYS A 191 -9.47 -6.85 31.37
CA LYS A 191 -9.97 -6.56 32.73
C LYS A 191 -11.49 -6.45 32.80
N PHE A 192 -12.10 -5.79 31.83
CA PHE A 192 -13.54 -5.52 31.83
C PHE A 192 -14.35 -6.49 30.95
N GLY A 193 -13.68 -7.42 30.24
CA GLY A 193 -14.36 -8.40 29.39
C GLY A 193 -15.11 -7.74 28.22
N MET A 194 -14.69 -6.54 27.82
CA MET A 194 -15.34 -5.82 26.72
C MET A 194 -15.05 -6.53 25.40
N HIS A 195 -16.06 -6.61 24.52
CA HIS A 195 -15.86 -7.15 23.18
C HIS A 195 -14.80 -6.31 22.42
N PRO A 196 -13.74 -6.91 21.83
CA PRO A 196 -12.61 -6.18 21.25
C PRO A 196 -13.01 -5.13 20.20
N PHE A 197 -14.06 -5.42 19.41
CA PHE A 197 -14.60 -4.46 18.45
C PHE A 197 -15.07 -3.16 19.12
N ILE A 198 -15.76 -3.26 20.25
CA ILE A 198 -16.30 -2.10 20.97
C ILE A 198 -15.17 -1.30 21.62
N ALA A 199 -14.23 -1.99 22.27
CA ALA A 199 -13.09 -1.35 22.90
C ALA A 199 -12.24 -0.57 21.89
N THR A 200 -11.90 -1.21 20.77
CA THR A 200 -11.06 -0.58 19.75
C THR A 200 -11.78 0.49 18.96
N LEU A 201 -13.09 0.35 18.68
CA LEU A 201 -13.89 1.43 18.09
C LEU A 201 -13.96 2.65 19.01
N ALA A 202 -14.17 2.46 20.31
CA ALA A 202 -14.19 3.56 21.28
C ALA A 202 -12.84 4.29 21.31
N THR A 203 -11.73 3.55 21.43
CA THR A 203 -10.37 4.12 21.39
C THR A 203 -10.08 4.81 20.06
N GLN A 204 -10.55 4.28 18.94
CA GLN A 204 -10.43 4.92 17.62
C GLN A 204 -11.09 6.31 17.61
N VAL A 205 -12.29 6.44 18.20
CA VAL A 205 -13.02 7.71 18.31
C VAL A 205 -12.30 8.67 19.27
N ILE A 206 -11.77 8.17 20.40
CA ILE A 206 -10.98 8.97 21.35
C ILE A 206 -9.74 9.54 20.65
N ILE A 207 -8.97 8.71 19.95
CA ILE A 207 -7.78 9.14 19.21
C ILE A 207 -8.17 10.16 18.14
N TYR A 208 -9.25 9.92 17.40
CA TYR A 208 -9.72 10.86 16.38
C TYR A 208 -10.08 12.22 16.99
N GLY A 209 -10.82 12.25 18.10
CA GLY A 209 -11.17 13.48 18.81
C GLY A 209 -9.93 14.20 19.35
N ALA A 210 -9.00 13.46 19.98
CA ALA A 210 -7.76 14.02 20.50
C ALA A 210 -6.90 14.64 19.39
N CYS A 211 -6.74 13.94 18.25
CA CYS A 211 -6.05 14.47 17.09
C CYS A 211 -6.73 15.73 16.56
N SER A 212 -8.06 15.74 16.42
CA SER A 212 -8.80 16.91 15.93
C SER A 212 -8.63 18.11 16.86
N LEU A 213 -8.72 17.92 18.18
CA LEU A 213 -8.48 18.99 19.16
C LEU A 213 -7.05 19.50 19.10
N TYR A 214 -6.06 18.61 18.99
CA TYR A 214 -4.66 19.00 18.85
C TYR A 214 -4.42 19.80 17.58
N PHE A 215 -5.01 19.39 16.46
CA PHE A 215 -4.86 20.04 15.16
C PHE A 215 -5.47 21.44 15.10
N ASP A 216 -6.54 21.66 15.87
CA ASP A 216 -7.24 22.95 15.94
C ASP A 216 -6.53 23.96 16.85
N MET A 217 -5.60 23.52 17.69
CA MET A 217 -4.87 24.41 18.59
C MET A 217 -4.07 25.48 17.83
N PRO A 218 -4.02 26.73 18.35
CA PRO A 218 -3.04 27.71 17.90
C PRO A 218 -1.62 27.17 18.10
N PRO A 219 -0.70 27.38 17.13
CA PRO A 219 -0.81 28.26 15.96
C PRO A 219 -1.39 27.60 14.70
N ASN A 220 -1.69 26.30 14.72
CA ASN A 220 -2.02 25.54 13.52
C ASN A 220 -3.43 25.85 12.96
N ASN A 221 -4.41 26.12 13.83
CA ASN A 221 -5.79 26.51 13.45
C ASN A 221 -6.38 25.60 12.36
N SER A 222 -6.28 24.28 12.55
CA SER A 222 -6.79 23.26 11.64
C SER A 222 -6.17 23.22 10.23
N GLN A 223 -4.96 23.78 10.04
CA GLN A 223 -4.22 23.69 8.77
C GLN A 223 -3.47 22.36 8.60
N PRO A 224 -3.30 21.85 7.37
CA PRO A 224 -2.43 20.71 7.07
C PRO A 224 -1.01 20.87 7.65
N ILE A 225 -0.54 19.91 8.44
CA ILE A 225 0.84 19.91 8.95
C ILE A 225 1.78 19.58 7.79
N GLY A 226 2.35 20.62 7.19
CA GLY A 226 3.32 20.52 6.10
C GLY A 226 4.74 20.88 6.53
N GLY A 227 5.64 20.86 5.54
CA GLY A 227 7.00 21.37 5.72
C GLY A 227 7.90 20.50 6.59
N VAL A 228 7.73 19.18 6.58
CA VAL A 228 8.55 18.26 7.36
C VAL A 228 10.00 18.25 6.87
N ARG A 229 10.99 18.14 7.77
CA ARG A 229 12.42 18.15 7.43
C ARG A 229 12.82 16.98 6.52
N GLN A 230 13.88 17.19 5.74
CA GLN A 230 14.33 16.22 4.74
C GLN A 230 14.87 14.94 5.38
N ASP A 231 15.62 15.04 6.48
CA ASP A 231 16.15 13.88 7.21
C ASP A 231 15.08 12.90 7.70
N PHE A 232 13.90 13.41 8.08
CA PHE A 232 12.75 12.55 8.39
C PHE A 232 12.12 11.94 7.14
N GLN A 233 12.03 12.70 6.04
CA GLN A 233 11.53 12.19 4.77
C GLN A 233 12.44 11.09 4.22
N ASP A 234 13.76 11.27 4.27
CA ASP A 234 14.74 10.30 3.79
C ASP A 234 14.67 9.00 4.58
N LEU A 235 14.50 9.10 5.91
CA LEU A 235 14.28 7.94 6.78
C LEU A 235 12.98 7.19 6.44
N ALA A 236 11.91 7.92 6.14
CA ALA A 236 10.62 7.32 5.81
C ALA A 236 10.57 6.76 4.38
N GLN A 237 11.25 7.42 3.44
CA GLN A 237 11.19 7.08 2.03
C GLN A 237 12.20 6.01 1.65
N PHE A 238 13.32 5.85 2.37
CA PHE A 238 14.44 4.94 2.11
C PHE A 238 14.40 4.39 0.67
N LYS A 239 14.46 5.33 -0.30
CA LYS A 239 14.37 4.99 -1.71
C LYS A 239 15.70 4.33 -2.04
N LEU A 240 15.70 3.01 -2.03
CA LEU A 240 16.64 2.26 -2.84
C LEU A 240 16.29 2.68 -4.27
N PHE A 241 17.09 3.61 -4.81
CA PHE A 241 17.02 4.22 -6.15
C PHE A 241 16.08 5.43 -6.30
#